data_AF-W4FG59-F1
#
_entry.id   AF-W4FG59-F1
#
_cell.length_a   1.000
_cell.length_b   1.000
_cell.length_c   1.000
_cell.angle_alpha   90.00
_cell.angle_beta   90.00
_cell.angle_gamma   90.00
#
_symmetry.space_group_name_H-M   'P 1'
#
loop_
_entity.id
_entity.type
_entity.pdbx_description
1 polymer ?
#
loop_
_entity_poly.entity_id
_entity_poly.type
_entity_poly.pdbx_seq_one_letter_code
_entity_poly.pdbx_strand_id
1 'polypeptide(L)'
;MLSRVLASSRVSVASTCVRGFAVSAAAAPVKVQRPKHTGPPTLQSTAAEVQYLGTVYSIAASSNHLTKAKLEFIVREAKSEKDLPLAREALELYERNFLLIPTHCTGTFVSKCIKHNQADLALQWLRDSKFLSKHIVNGTFSRLIDHYSAAGDVDKAVEVFGIAKKHNIEITAKVYTSLINLGKANGKIDLAVDYALQAGHAKMINSHGVLLLLRDLPEHDLRDLIPVAKNVIHLGDVFLNKELTSLLEQYDESAAPASAAAPEADEEGDEEQVVAEADESDKEEDGDAKKDA
;
A
#
# COMPACT_ATOMS: atom_id res chain seq x y z
N MET A 1 89.54 -31.81 30.04
CA MET A 1 89.08 -30.99 31.18
C MET A 1 88.79 -29.58 30.68
N LEU A 2 87.68 -29.01 31.11
CA LEU A 2 86.97 -27.89 30.52
C LEU A 2 87.77 -26.55 30.56
N SER A 3 87.92 -25.89 29.40
CA SER A 3 88.04 -24.43 29.35
C SER A 3 87.64 -23.83 27.98
N ARG A 4 86.60 -22.99 28.03
CA ARG A 4 86.34 -21.71 27.32
C ARG A 4 86.39 -21.59 25.77
N VAL A 5 85.49 -20.68 25.35
CA VAL A 5 85.46 -19.75 24.19
C VAL A 5 84.70 -20.22 22.95
N LEU A 6 83.52 -19.62 22.67
CA LEU A 6 83.33 -18.65 21.56
C LEU A 6 81.89 -18.08 21.49
N ALA A 7 81.84 -16.75 21.33
CA ALA A 7 80.90 -15.87 20.59
C ALA A 7 79.38 -16.14 20.66
N SER A 8 78.54 -15.26 21.23
CA SER A 8 78.14 -13.92 20.77
C SER A 8 77.49 -13.85 19.38
N SER A 9 76.16 -13.87 19.34
CA SER A 9 75.37 -13.00 18.46
C SER A 9 74.08 -12.61 19.18
N ARG A 10 74.00 -11.34 19.56
CA ARG A 10 72.83 -10.70 20.18
C ARG A 10 71.74 -10.54 19.13
N VAL A 11 70.54 -11.07 19.39
CA VAL A 11 69.31 -10.58 18.76
C VAL A 11 68.51 -9.87 19.85
N SER A 12 68.32 -8.57 19.63
CA SER A 12 67.54 -7.67 20.47
C SER A 12 66.07 -8.05 20.39
N VAL A 13 65.49 -8.52 21.47
CA VAL A 13 64.03 -8.68 21.59
C VAL A 13 63.48 -7.30 21.93
N ALA A 14 62.92 -6.64 20.91
CA ALA A 14 62.26 -5.36 21.05
C ALA A 14 61.10 -5.48 22.05
N SER A 15 61.20 -4.71 23.14
CA SER A 15 60.10 -4.45 24.07
C SER A 15 58.95 -3.80 23.30
N THR A 16 57.88 -4.57 23.08
CA THR A 16 56.61 -4.05 22.56
C THR A 16 56.02 -3.11 23.61
N CYS A 17 56.33 -1.83 23.45
CA CYS A 17 55.69 -0.74 24.14
C CYS A 17 54.19 -0.80 23.82
N VAL A 18 53.39 -1.30 24.77
CA VAL A 18 51.94 -1.06 24.79
C VAL A 18 51.80 0.45 24.91
N ARG A 19 51.63 1.12 23.76
CA ARG A 19 51.12 2.49 23.72
C ARG A 19 49.72 2.41 24.30
N GLY A 20 49.62 2.63 25.61
CA GLY A 20 48.38 3.04 26.21
C GLY A 20 47.86 4.20 25.38
N PHE A 21 46.71 4.01 24.74
CA PHE A 21 45.93 5.14 24.28
C PHE A 21 45.72 5.99 25.52
N ALA A 22 46.45 7.09 25.60
CA ALA A 22 46.15 8.16 26.53
C ALA A 22 44.67 8.47 26.29
N VAL A 23 43.85 8.16 27.28
CA VAL A 23 42.52 8.71 27.41
C VAL A 23 42.73 10.21 27.40
N SER A 24 42.60 10.81 26.22
CA SER A 24 42.55 12.26 26.09
C SER A 24 41.46 12.67 27.06
N ALA A 25 41.83 13.52 28.03
CA ALA A 25 40.98 13.99 29.11
C ALA A 25 39.53 14.04 28.65
N ALA A 26 38.67 13.25 29.29
CA ALA A 26 37.23 13.31 29.07
C ALA A 26 36.84 14.79 29.18
N ALA A 27 36.53 15.40 28.04
CA ALA A 27 35.95 16.73 28.02
C ALA A 27 34.78 16.67 28.99
N ALA A 28 34.80 17.54 30.01
CA ALA A 28 33.71 17.65 30.96
C ALA A 28 32.39 17.62 30.16
N PRO A 29 31.36 16.87 30.60
CA PRO A 29 30.12 16.75 29.83
C PRO A 29 29.68 18.16 29.51
N VAL A 30 29.66 18.50 28.22
CA VAL A 30 29.16 19.79 27.76
C VAL A 30 27.79 19.92 28.41
N LYS A 31 27.64 20.87 29.35
CA LYS A 31 26.37 21.09 30.03
C LYS A 31 25.39 21.40 28.93
N VAL A 32 24.57 20.41 28.57
CA VAL A 32 23.53 20.55 27.56
C VAL A 32 22.60 21.63 28.08
N GLN A 33 22.79 22.84 27.57
CA GLN A 33 22.02 24.00 27.98
C GLN A 33 20.62 23.81 27.38
N ARG A 34 19.70 23.20 28.13
CA ARG A 34 18.32 23.10 27.66
C ARG A 34 17.79 24.51 27.41
N PRO A 35 17.04 24.74 26.32
CA PRO A 35 16.30 25.97 26.15
C PRO A 35 15.49 26.23 27.42
N LYS A 36 15.79 27.32 28.13
CA LYS A 36 15.11 27.67 29.37
C LYS A 36 13.71 28.16 28.99
N HIS A 37 12.68 27.33 29.14
CA HIS A 37 11.30 27.81 29.10
C HIS A 37 10.81 28.08 30.53
N THR A 38 10.36 29.30 30.79
CA THR A 38 9.71 29.70 32.04
C THR A 38 8.21 29.76 31.77
N GLY A 39 7.46 28.74 32.18
CA GLY A 39 6.01 28.62 31.96
C GLY A 39 5.55 27.19 31.63
N PRO A 40 4.24 26.93 31.48
CA PRO A 40 3.75 25.64 31.00
C PRO A 40 4.30 25.34 29.59
N PRO A 41 4.49 24.05 29.23
CA PRO A 41 5.05 23.70 27.92
C PRO A 41 4.14 24.22 26.80
N THR A 42 4.69 25.07 25.94
CA THR A 42 4.02 25.52 24.70
C THR A 42 4.41 24.61 23.55
N LEU A 43 3.61 24.60 22.47
CA LEU A 43 3.95 23.84 21.26
C LEU A 43 5.31 24.26 20.69
N GLN A 44 5.56 25.57 20.59
CA GLN A 44 6.81 26.10 20.05
C GLN A 44 8.01 25.75 20.93
N SER A 45 7.88 25.88 22.25
CA SER A 45 8.98 25.55 23.16
C SER A 45 9.28 24.05 23.19
N THR A 46 8.25 23.20 23.08
CA THR A 46 8.43 21.74 23.06
C THR A 46 8.98 21.25 21.73
N ALA A 47 8.55 21.83 20.61
CA ALA A 47 9.14 21.56 19.30
C ALA A 47 10.61 21.98 19.25
N ALA A 48 10.94 23.19 19.71
CA ALA A 48 12.33 23.67 19.80
C ALA A 48 13.19 22.81 20.73
N GLU A 49 12.64 22.35 21.87
CA GLU A 49 13.34 21.40 22.73
C GLU A 49 13.60 20.08 22.00
N VAL A 50 12.60 19.51 21.30
CA VAL A 50 12.76 18.27 20.53
C VAL A 50 13.80 18.40 19.43
N GLN A 51 13.80 19.50 18.67
CA GLN A 51 14.82 19.82 17.68
C GLN A 51 16.21 19.88 18.30
N TYR A 52 16.37 20.66 19.38
CA TYR A 52 17.65 20.80 20.07
C TYR A 52 18.14 19.45 20.60
N LEU A 53 17.29 18.69 21.29
CA LEU A 53 17.63 17.37 21.81
C LEU A 53 18.03 16.40 20.69
N GLY A 54 17.32 16.44 19.56
CA GLY A 54 17.61 15.61 18.40
C GLY A 54 18.88 15.98 17.63
N THR A 55 19.51 17.13 17.91
CA THR A 55 20.81 17.52 17.35
C THR A 55 21.96 17.28 18.32
N VAL A 56 21.72 17.46 19.62
CA VAL A 56 22.75 17.39 20.65
C VAL A 56 23.03 15.95 21.11
N TYR A 57 21.99 15.13 21.21
CA TYR A 57 22.14 13.77 21.70
C TYR A 57 22.44 12.79 20.57
N SER A 58 23.31 11.82 20.86
CA SER A 58 23.47 10.64 20.01
C SER A 58 22.16 9.87 19.90
N ILE A 59 22.03 9.01 18.89
CA ILE A 59 20.84 8.16 18.70
C ILE A 59 20.53 7.37 19.98
N ALA A 60 21.56 6.81 20.63
CA ALA A 60 21.40 6.04 21.87
C ALA A 60 20.91 6.88 23.05
N ALA A 61 21.40 8.11 23.20
CA ALA A 61 20.99 9.01 24.29
C ALA A 61 19.63 9.69 24.02
N SER A 62 19.27 9.84 22.75
CA SER A 62 18.01 10.46 22.30
C SER A 62 16.78 9.74 22.84
N SER A 63 16.83 8.42 22.96
CA SER A 63 15.71 7.61 23.48
C SER A 63 15.29 7.98 24.92
N ASN A 64 16.23 8.47 25.74
CA ASN A 64 15.97 8.87 27.13
C ASN A 64 15.37 10.29 27.24
N HIS A 65 15.49 11.11 26.21
CA HIS A 65 15.11 12.53 26.25
C HIS A 65 13.96 12.88 25.30
N LEU A 66 13.87 12.19 24.16
CA LEU A 66 12.76 12.24 23.22
C LEU A 66 11.77 11.14 23.55
N THR A 67 10.93 11.42 24.56
CA THR A 67 9.90 10.50 25.00
C THR A 67 8.66 10.58 24.11
N LYS A 68 7.97 9.44 23.95
CA LYS A 68 6.68 9.34 23.24
C LYS A 68 5.68 10.45 23.63
N ALA A 69 5.60 10.79 24.91
CA ALA A 69 4.70 11.82 25.42
C ALA A 69 4.97 13.22 24.82
N LYS A 70 6.23 13.54 24.50
CA LYS A 70 6.58 14.82 23.86
C LYS A 70 6.07 14.89 22.42
N LEU A 71 6.23 13.80 21.66
CA LEU A 71 5.69 13.72 20.30
C LEU A 71 4.15 13.80 20.31
N GLU A 72 3.50 13.04 21.19
CA GLU A 72 2.05 13.09 21.37
C GLU A 72 1.56 14.50 21.71
N PHE A 73 2.27 15.21 22.60
CA PHE A 73 1.95 16.58 22.95
C PHE A 73 2.03 17.51 21.74
N ILE A 74 3.12 17.46 20.96
CA ILE A 74 3.30 18.30 19.77
C ILE A 74 2.18 18.02 18.75
N VAL A 75 1.96 16.76 18.42
CA VAL A 75 0.92 16.38 17.45
C VAL A 75 -0.47 16.75 17.95
N ARG A 76 -0.75 16.65 19.26
CA ARG A 76 -2.05 17.00 19.85
C ARG A 76 -2.27 18.51 19.91
N GLU A 77 -1.26 19.30 20.25
CA GLU A 77 -1.38 20.75 20.34
C GLU A 77 -1.28 21.48 18.99
N ALA A 78 -0.80 20.83 17.93
CA ALA A 78 -0.77 21.40 16.59
C ALA A 78 -2.21 21.59 16.05
N LYS A 79 -2.81 22.75 16.33
CA LYS A 79 -4.21 23.06 16.01
C LYS A 79 -4.33 24.11 14.91
N SER A 80 -3.26 24.87 14.65
CA SER A 80 -3.21 25.83 13.56
C SER A 80 -2.51 25.23 12.35
N GLU A 81 -2.83 25.77 11.18
CA GLU A 81 -2.12 25.52 9.94
C GLU A 81 -0.61 25.77 10.08
N LYS A 82 -0.22 26.80 10.84
CA LYS A 82 1.19 27.16 11.08
C LYS A 82 1.93 26.16 11.98
N ASP A 83 1.20 25.34 12.73
CA ASP A 83 1.79 24.39 13.68
C ASP A 83 2.05 23.02 13.04
N LEU A 84 1.38 22.70 11.92
CA LEU A 84 1.50 21.42 11.23
C LEU A 84 2.93 21.13 10.71
N PRO A 85 3.68 22.12 10.16
CA PRO A 85 5.09 21.92 9.82
C PRO A 85 5.95 21.49 11.01
N LEU A 86 5.67 22.00 12.21
CA LEU A 86 6.42 21.64 13.42
C LEU A 86 6.11 20.21 13.86
N ALA A 87 4.86 19.78 13.71
CA ALA A 87 4.48 18.38 13.96
C ALA A 87 5.14 17.43 12.95
N ARG A 88 5.26 17.83 11.67
CA ARG A 88 5.98 17.08 10.64
C ARG A 88 7.46 16.93 11.00
N GLU A 89 8.13 18.03 11.31
CA GLU A 89 9.55 18.00 11.64
C GLU A 89 9.81 17.14 12.89
N ALA A 90 8.93 17.20 13.89
CA ALA A 90 9.01 16.32 15.04
C ALA A 90 8.89 14.83 14.65
N LEU A 91 7.98 14.46 13.75
CA LEU A 91 7.86 13.09 13.26
C LEU A 91 9.15 12.64 12.54
N GLU A 92 9.69 13.48 11.66
CA GLU A 92 10.93 13.21 10.93
C GLU A 92 12.14 13.06 11.85
N LEU A 93 12.22 13.85 12.92
CA LEU A 93 13.28 13.74 13.93
C LEU A 93 13.20 12.42 14.70
N TYR A 94 12.00 11.98 15.06
CA TYR A 94 11.81 10.69 15.74
C TYR A 94 12.21 9.55 14.81
N GLU A 95 11.85 9.64 13.53
CA GLU A 95 12.22 8.65 12.54
C GLU A 95 13.74 8.60 12.30
N ARG A 96 14.38 9.76 12.14
CA ARG A 96 15.84 9.87 11.95
C ARG A 96 16.62 9.29 13.12
N ASN A 97 16.09 9.44 14.33
CA ASN A 97 16.66 8.89 15.56
C ASN A 97 16.20 7.46 15.86
N PHE A 98 15.52 6.78 14.93
CA PHE A 98 15.01 5.41 15.07
C PHE A 98 14.14 5.20 16.32
N LEU A 99 13.41 6.25 16.73
CA LEU A 99 12.52 6.23 17.88
C LEU A 99 11.14 5.69 17.49
N LEU A 100 10.45 5.11 18.46
CA LEU A 100 9.10 4.61 18.25
C LEU A 100 8.12 5.77 18.07
N ILE A 101 7.53 5.85 16.88
CA ILE A 101 6.42 6.75 16.58
C ILE A 101 5.11 6.00 16.84
N PRO A 102 4.23 6.46 17.74
CA PRO A 102 2.93 5.83 17.95
C PRO A 102 2.05 5.94 16.71
N THR A 103 1.38 4.85 16.35
CA THR A 103 0.50 4.78 15.19
C THR A 103 -0.64 5.80 15.21
N HIS A 104 -1.17 6.12 16.40
CA HIS A 104 -2.21 7.15 16.51
C HIS A 104 -1.68 8.56 16.23
N CYS A 105 -0.40 8.86 16.51
CA CYS A 105 0.18 10.17 16.25
C CYS A 105 0.16 10.49 14.75
N THR A 106 0.55 9.52 13.91
CA THR A 106 0.61 9.71 12.46
C THR A 106 -0.79 9.83 11.87
N GLY A 107 -1.74 9.00 12.32
CA GLY A 107 -3.15 9.11 11.96
C GLY A 107 -3.77 10.44 12.38
N THR A 108 -3.48 10.95 13.58
CA THR A 108 -3.95 12.26 14.06
C THR A 108 -3.34 13.40 13.25
N PHE A 109 -2.03 13.35 12.98
CA PHE A 109 -1.33 14.34 12.18
C PHE A 109 -1.95 14.46 10.78
N VAL A 110 -2.12 13.34 10.06
CA VAL A 110 -2.75 13.33 8.74
C VAL A 110 -4.20 13.85 8.80
N SER A 111 -4.96 13.44 9.82
CA SER A 111 -6.34 13.91 9.98
C SER A 111 -6.42 15.42 10.22
N LYS A 112 -5.43 16.00 10.91
CA LYS A 112 -5.34 17.45 11.10
C LYS A 112 -4.91 18.16 9.82
N CYS A 113 -3.95 17.61 9.08
CA CYS A 113 -3.57 18.13 7.77
C CYS A 113 -4.78 18.22 6.83
N ILE A 114 -5.62 17.19 6.77
CA ILE A 114 -6.86 17.20 5.98
C ILE A 114 -7.83 18.29 6.47
N LYS A 115 -8.02 18.43 7.79
CA LYS A 115 -8.92 19.47 8.36
C LYS A 115 -8.48 20.91 8.06
N HIS A 116 -7.18 21.15 7.95
CA HIS A 116 -6.61 22.46 7.64
C HIS A 116 -6.28 22.64 6.15
N ASN A 117 -6.77 21.76 5.27
CA ASN A 117 -6.52 21.79 3.83
C ASN A 117 -5.02 21.78 3.45
N GLN A 118 -4.21 21.10 4.27
CA GLN A 118 -2.77 20.90 4.06
C GLN A 118 -2.44 19.42 3.79
N ALA A 119 -3.27 18.72 3.02
CA ALA A 119 -3.02 17.32 2.69
C ALA A 119 -1.70 17.11 1.93
N ASP A 120 -1.26 18.09 1.14
CA ASP A 120 0.02 18.06 0.43
C ASP A 120 1.21 17.95 1.40
N LEU A 121 1.12 18.60 2.57
CA LEU A 121 2.15 18.50 3.61
C LEU A 121 2.23 17.07 4.18
N ALA A 122 1.07 16.44 4.40
CA ALA A 122 1.01 15.05 4.82
C ALA A 122 1.56 14.11 3.73
N LEU A 123 1.27 14.36 2.45
CA LEU A 123 1.80 13.58 1.34
C LEU A 123 3.31 13.72 1.21
N GLN A 124 3.85 14.93 1.34
CA GLN A 124 5.31 15.14 1.37
C GLN A 124 5.97 14.36 2.51
N TRP A 125 5.40 14.40 3.71
CA TRP A 125 5.91 13.60 4.83
C TRP A 125 5.88 12.08 4.52
N LEU A 126 4.82 11.58 3.88
CA LEU A 126 4.76 10.18 3.43
C LEU A 126 5.84 9.82 2.40
N ARG A 127 6.23 10.75 1.52
CA ARG A 127 7.30 10.54 0.53
C ARG A 127 8.68 10.47 1.19
N ASP A 128 8.90 11.32 2.18
CA ASP A 128 10.21 11.49 2.83
C ASP A 128 10.50 10.40 3.87
N SER A 129 9.44 9.80 4.44
CA SER A 129 9.56 8.77 5.46
C SER A 129 10.07 7.45 4.86
N LYS A 130 10.98 6.77 5.57
CA LYS A 130 11.65 5.52 5.18
C LYS A 130 11.05 4.30 5.87
N PHE A 131 10.47 4.48 7.05
CA PHE A 131 9.99 3.43 7.95
C PHE A 131 8.47 3.50 8.19
N LEU A 132 7.69 3.99 7.22
CA LEU A 132 6.22 4.12 7.32
C LEU A 132 5.55 2.85 7.85
N SER A 133 5.98 1.69 7.36
CA SER A 133 5.37 0.39 7.69
C SER A 133 5.34 0.08 9.19
N LYS A 134 6.20 0.72 10.00
CA LYS A 134 6.24 0.52 11.46
C LYS A 134 5.25 1.39 12.22
N HIS A 135 4.78 2.49 11.65
CA HIS A 135 4.09 3.54 12.40
C HIS A 135 2.86 4.14 11.70
N ILE A 136 2.49 3.66 10.51
CA ILE A 136 1.27 4.09 9.82
C ILE A 136 0.22 2.98 9.82
N VAL A 137 -1.06 3.39 9.74
CA VAL A 137 -2.21 2.48 9.70
C VAL A 137 -2.91 2.65 8.35
N ASN A 138 -3.49 1.56 7.84
CA ASN A 138 -4.29 1.56 6.61
C ASN A 138 -5.35 2.67 6.53
N GLY A 139 -6.00 2.98 7.65
CA GLY A 139 -6.99 4.06 7.72
C GLY A 139 -6.43 5.46 7.43
N THR A 140 -5.12 5.66 7.54
CA THR A 140 -4.46 6.91 7.17
C THR A 140 -4.39 7.07 5.65
N PHE A 141 -4.07 5.99 4.92
CA PHE A 141 -4.07 5.99 3.46
C PHE A 141 -5.47 6.19 2.90
N SER A 142 -6.47 5.46 3.42
CA SER A 142 -7.85 5.61 2.96
C SER A 142 -8.33 7.05 3.08
N ARG A 143 -8.06 7.71 4.22
CA ARG A 143 -8.44 9.12 4.45
C ARG A 143 -7.80 10.10 3.47
N LEU A 144 -6.52 9.90 3.12
CA LEU A 144 -5.85 10.76 2.14
C LEU A 144 -6.37 10.51 0.72
N ILE A 145 -6.60 9.25 0.35
CA ILE A 145 -7.19 8.88 -0.95
C ILE A 145 -8.59 9.49 -1.08
N ASP A 146 -9.45 9.36 -0.06
CA ASP A 146 -10.79 9.95 -0.05
C ASP A 146 -10.74 11.48 -0.18
N HIS A 147 -9.78 12.13 0.49
CA HIS A 147 -9.62 13.58 0.43
C HIS A 147 -9.19 14.05 -0.97
N TYR A 148 -8.15 13.45 -1.55
CA TYR A 148 -7.72 13.78 -2.91
C TYR A 148 -8.76 13.41 -3.96
N SER A 149 -9.52 12.33 -3.73
CA SER A 149 -10.68 11.99 -4.55
C SER A 149 -11.72 13.10 -4.57
N ALA A 150 -12.06 13.64 -3.40
CA ALA A 150 -13.03 14.73 -3.29
C ALA A 150 -12.49 16.04 -3.88
N ALA A 151 -11.17 16.23 -3.91
CA ALA A 151 -10.51 17.37 -4.54
C ALA A 151 -10.36 17.23 -6.07
N GLY A 152 -10.60 16.04 -6.65
CA GLY A 152 -10.34 15.74 -8.06
C GLY A 152 -8.88 15.42 -8.39
N ASP A 153 -8.00 15.40 -7.39
CA ASP A 153 -6.56 15.16 -7.52
C ASP A 153 -6.25 13.66 -7.62
N VAL A 154 -6.68 13.02 -8.72
CA VAL A 154 -6.54 11.56 -8.91
C VAL A 154 -5.09 11.11 -8.83
N ASP A 155 -4.16 11.86 -9.42
CA ASP A 155 -2.75 11.46 -9.49
C ASP A 155 -2.11 11.38 -8.10
N LYS A 156 -2.44 12.33 -7.21
CA LYS A 156 -1.98 12.31 -5.81
C LYS A 156 -2.60 11.15 -5.03
N ALA A 157 -3.88 10.84 -5.27
CA ALA A 157 -4.52 9.70 -4.63
C ALA A 157 -3.89 8.36 -5.05
N VAL A 158 -3.57 8.20 -6.33
CA VAL A 158 -2.85 7.03 -6.88
C VAL A 158 -1.44 6.95 -6.30
N GLU A 159 -0.77 8.10 -6.14
CA GLU A 159 0.55 8.16 -5.52
C GLU A 159 0.54 7.68 -4.06
N VAL A 160 -0.46 8.08 -3.26
CA VAL A 160 -0.62 7.62 -1.87
C VAL A 160 -0.65 6.09 -1.80
N PHE A 161 -1.34 5.45 -2.75
CA PHE A 161 -1.36 3.99 -2.88
C PHE A 161 -0.02 3.41 -3.33
N GLY A 162 0.68 4.07 -4.26
CA GLY A 162 2.03 3.71 -4.67
C GLY A 162 3.03 3.72 -3.51
N ILE A 163 2.93 4.70 -2.61
CA ILE A 163 3.74 4.77 -1.39
C ILE A 163 3.43 3.58 -0.47
N ALA A 164 2.16 3.24 -0.25
CA ALA A 164 1.79 2.08 0.57
C ALA A 164 2.42 0.77 0.04
N LYS A 165 2.36 0.56 -1.29
CA LYS A 165 3.02 -0.59 -1.94
C LYS A 165 4.54 -0.56 -1.80
N LYS A 166 5.17 0.59 -2.02
CA LYS A 166 6.63 0.77 -1.91
C LYS A 166 7.16 0.40 -0.52
N HIS A 167 6.38 0.66 0.52
CA HIS A 167 6.74 0.32 1.90
C HIS A 167 6.30 -1.08 2.33
N ASN A 168 5.83 -1.92 1.40
CA ASN A 168 5.32 -3.28 1.66
C ASN A 168 4.25 -3.29 2.77
N ILE A 169 3.38 -2.29 2.78
CA ILE A 169 2.28 -2.20 3.74
C ILE A 169 1.13 -3.05 3.21
N GLU A 170 0.61 -3.94 4.05
CA GLU A 170 -0.54 -4.76 3.71
C GLU A 170 -1.77 -3.87 3.53
N ILE A 171 -2.26 -3.79 2.30
CA ILE A 171 -3.41 -2.96 1.92
C ILE A 171 -4.69 -3.69 2.29
N THR A 172 -5.54 -3.06 3.09
CA THR A 172 -6.82 -3.62 3.49
C THR A 172 -7.95 -3.29 2.52
N ALA A 173 -9.06 -4.02 2.64
CA ALA A 173 -10.27 -3.78 1.85
C ALA A 173 -10.74 -2.33 1.87
N LYS A 174 -10.60 -1.64 3.01
CA LYS A 174 -10.98 -0.23 3.14
C LYS A 174 -10.22 0.68 2.17
N VAL A 175 -8.93 0.43 1.96
CA VAL A 175 -8.10 1.24 1.05
C VAL A 175 -8.50 0.95 -0.40
N TYR A 176 -8.75 -0.30 -0.76
CA TYR A 176 -9.28 -0.66 -2.07
C TYR A 176 -10.66 -0.04 -2.34
N THR A 177 -11.58 -0.06 -1.37
CA THR A 177 -12.88 0.62 -1.50
C THR A 177 -12.72 2.11 -1.77
N SER A 178 -11.81 2.80 -1.07
CA SER A 178 -11.48 4.20 -1.34
C SER A 178 -10.94 4.43 -2.75
N LEU A 179 -10.15 3.50 -3.30
CA LEU A 179 -9.59 3.59 -4.66
C LEU A 179 -10.63 3.31 -5.76
N ILE A 180 -11.54 2.37 -5.53
CA ILE A 180 -12.67 2.15 -6.44
C ILE A 180 -13.55 3.40 -6.46
N ASN A 181 -13.84 3.97 -5.28
CA ASN A 181 -14.59 5.21 -5.18
C ASN A 181 -13.86 6.41 -5.84
N LEU A 182 -12.53 6.47 -5.75
CA LEU A 182 -11.71 7.46 -6.44
C LEU A 182 -11.95 7.47 -7.95
N GLY A 183 -11.90 6.29 -8.58
CA GLY A 183 -12.15 6.17 -10.02
C GLY A 183 -13.56 6.61 -10.37
N LYS A 184 -14.55 6.14 -9.61
CA LYS A 184 -15.96 6.48 -9.84
C LYS A 184 -16.30 7.94 -9.65
N ALA A 185 -15.88 8.55 -8.56
CA ALA A 185 -16.16 9.94 -8.25
C ALA A 185 -15.56 10.90 -9.31
N ASN A 186 -14.50 10.47 -9.98
CA ASN A 186 -13.81 11.24 -11.03
C ASN A 186 -14.14 10.77 -12.46
N GLY A 187 -15.14 9.91 -12.65
CA GLY A 187 -15.56 9.41 -13.97
C GLY A 187 -14.54 8.50 -14.67
N LYS A 188 -13.52 8.01 -13.95
CA LYS A 188 -12.47 7.10 -14.45
C LYS A 188 -12.84 5.66 -14.10
N ILE A 189 -13.80 5.10 -14.84
CA ILE A 189 -14.33 3.76 -14.58
C ILE A 189 -13.27 2.67 -14.77
N ASP A 190 -12.43 2.78 -15.81
CA ASP A 190 -11.32 1.84 -16.06
C ASP A 190 -10.40 1.69 -14.84
N LEU A 191 -10.06 2.82 -14.22
CA LEU A 191 -9.23 2.86 -13.01
C LEU A 191 -9.94 2.22 -11.80
N ALA A 192 -11.26 2.38 -11.68
CA ALA A 192 -12.05 1.71 -10.65
C ALA A 192 -12.06 0.19 -10.84
N VAL A 193 -12.17 -0.27 -12.09
CA VAL A 193 -12.11 -1.69 -12.47
C VAL A 193 -10.74 -2.29 -12.17
N ASP A 194 -9.66 -1.60 -12.55
CA ASP A 194 -8.29 -2.06 -12.29
C ASP A 194 -8.03 -2.27 -10.79
N TYR A 195 -8.51 -1.34 -9.96
CA TYR A 195 -8.40 -1.48 -8.51
C TYR A 195 -9.31 -2.56 -7.94
N ALA A 196 -10.50 -2.78 -8.50
CA ALA A 196 -11.36 -3.88 -8.11
C ALA A 196 -10.75 -5.25 -8.45
N LEU A 197 -10.12 -5.40 -9.61
CA LEU A 197 -9.39 -6.61 -10.00
C LEU A 197 -8.19 -6.86 -9.08
N GLN A 198 -7.39 -5.82 -8.80
CA GLN A 198 -6.28 -5.92 -7.83
C GLN A 198 -6.78 -6.31 -6.43
N ALA A 199 -7.91 -5.77 -5.99
CA ALA A 199 -8.52 -6.12 -4.72
C ALA A 199 -9.03 -7.57 -4.69
N GLY A 200 -9.59 -8.05 -5.81
CA GLY A 200 -9.96 -9.46 -6.02
C GLY A 200 -8.77 -10.39 -5.87
N HIS A 201 -7.67 -10.14 -6.61
CA HIS A 201 -6.45 -10.94 -6.49
C HIS A 201 -5.84 -10.94 -5.08
N ALA A 202 -5.94 -9.81 -4.37
CA ALA A 202 -5.48 -9.71 -2.99
C ALA A 202 -6.43 -10.35 -1.97
N LYS A 203 -7.63 -10.81 -2.39
CA LYS A 203 -8.73 -11.22 -1.51
C LYS A 203 -9.13 -10.15 -0.49
N MET A 204 -8.98 -8.89 -0.88
CA MET A 204 -9.24 -7.70 -0.07
C MET A 204 -10.42 -6.91 -0.65
N ILE A 205 -11.44 -7.61 -1.14
CA ILE A 205 -12.68 -7.00 -1.63
C ILE A 205 -13.89 -7.64 -0.96
N ASN A 206 -14.92 -6.84 -0.73
CA ASN A 206 -16.19 -7.27 -0.15
C ASN A 206 -17.34 -6.94 -1.09
N SER A 207 -18.53 -7.46 -0.82
CA SER A 207 -19.72 -7.20 -1.66
C SER A 207 -20.07 -5.73 -1.72
N HIS A 208 -19.80 -4.97 -0.66
CA HIS A 208 -19.95 -3.52 -0.69
C HIS A 208 -19.02 -2.84 -1.72
N GLY A 209 -17.76 -3.26 -1.82
CA GLY A 209 -16.82 -2.74 -2.82
C GLY A 209 -17.23 -3.08 -4.25
N VAL A 210 -17.78 -4.28 -4.48
CA VAL A 210 -18.33 -4.67 -5.79
C VAL A 210 -19.60 -3.88 -6.11
N LEU A 211 -20.51 -3.72 -5.15
CA LEU A 211 -21.70 -2.87 -5.32
C LEU A 211 -21.30 -1.42 -5.61
N LEU A 212 -20.28 -0.92 -4.94
CA LEU A 212 -19.77 0.42 -5.17
C LEU A 212 -19.27 0.57 -6.60
N LEU A 213 -18.63 -0.44 -7.19
CA LEU A 213 -18.25 -0.45 -8.61
C LEU A 213 -19.47 -0.29 -9.53
N LEU A 214 -20.56 -0.99 -9.26
CA LEU A 214 -21.74 -1.09 -10.14
C LEU A 214 -22.78 0.02 -9.97
N ARG A 215 -22.91 0.63 -8.77
CA ARG A 215 -23.99 1.58 -8.47
C ARG A 215 -23.92 2.86 -9.32
N ASP A 216 -25.02 3.56 -9.55
CA ASP A 216 -25.00 4.91 -10.14
C ASP A 216 -24.34 5.00 -11.54
N LEU A 217 -24.31 3.88 -12.29
CA LEU A 217 -23.84 3.82 -13.68
C LEU A 217 -25.01 3.75 -14.67
N PRO A 218 -24.84 4.24 -15.91
CA PRO A 218 -25.85 4.06 -16.95
C PRO A 218 -25.98 2.57 -17.32
N GLU A 219 -27.16 2.15 -17.77
CA GLU A 219 -27.47 0.73 -18.05
C GLU A 219 -26.50 0.08 -19.06
N HIS A 220 -26.00 0.87 -20.02
CA HIS A 220 -25.00 0.41 -20.99
C HIS A 220 -23.70 -0.04 -20.30
N ASP A 221 -23.07 0.86 -19.54
CA ASP A 221 -21.81 0.59 -18.85
C ASP A 221 -21.98 -0.49 -17.77
N LEU A 222 -23.17 -0.55 -17.16
CA LEU A 222 -23.48 -1.56 -16.17
C LEU A 222 -23.48 -2.97 -16.77
N ARG A 223 -24.06 -3.16 -17.98
CA ARG A 223 -24.05 -4.45 -18.68
C ARG A 223 -22.63 -4.93 -18.99
N ASP A 224 -21.77 -4.02 -19.42
CA ASP A 224 -20.38 -4.34 -19.76
C ASP A 224 -19.54 -4.71 -18.51
N LEU A 225 -19.86 -4.12 -17.36
CA LEU A 225 -19.14 -4.36 -16.11
C LEU A 225 -19.61 -5.59 -15.32
N ILE A 226 -20.79 -6.13 -15.60
CA ILE A 226 -21.30 -7.31 -14.86
C ILE A 226 -20.41 -8.55 -15.02
N PRO A 227 -19.94 -8.92 -16.23
CA PRO A 227 -18.96 -10.00 -16.38
C PRO A 227 -17.69 -9.77 -15.57
N VAL A 228 -17.22 -8.52 -15.52
CA VAL A 228 -16.03 -8.13 -14.75
C VAL A 228 -16.30 -8.25 -13.25
N ALA A 229 -17.45 -7.79 -12.77
CA ALA A 229 -17.83 -7.89 -11.37
C ALA A 229 -17.97 -9.35 -10.93
N LYS A 230 -18.53 -10.23 -11.78
CA LYS A 230 -18.54 -11.68 -11.53
C LYS A 230 -17.14 -12.25 -11.39
N ASN A 231 -16.22 -11.88 -12.30
CA ASN A 231 -14.82 -12.28 -12.20
C ASN A 231 -14.18 -11.81 -10.88
N VAL A 232 -14.40 -10.55 -10.49
CA VAL A 232 -13.91 -9.98 -9.22
C VAL A 232 -14.48 -10.73 -8.01
N ILE A 233 -15.76 -11.12 -8.03
CA ILE A 233 -16.40 -11.91 -6.97
C ILE A 233 -15.73 -13.27 -6.84
N HIS A 234 -15.47 -13.95 -7.96
CA HIS A 234 -14.79 -15.24 -7.97
C HIS A 234 -13.33 -15.14 -7.49
N LEU A 235 -12.59 -14.10 -7.91
CA LEU A 235 -11.20 -13.89 -7.50
C LEU A 235 -11.09 -13.56 -6.00
N GLY A 236 -12.01 -12.75 -5.49
CA GLY A 236 -11.99 -12.24 -4.12
C GLY A 236 -12.68 -13.12 -3.09
N ASP A 237 -13.22 -14.30 -3.48
CA ASP A 237 -14.05 -15.16 -2.63
C ASP A 237 -15.17 -14.36 -1.91
N VAL A 238 -15.85 -13.48 -2.64
CA VAL A 238 -16.75 -12.48 -2.05
C VAL A 238 -18.10 -13.08 -1.68
N PHE A 239 -18.52 -12.89 -0.42
CA PHE A 239 -19.88 -13.23 0.02
C PHE A 239 -20.91 -12.28 -0.60
N LEU A 240 -21.92 -12.81 -1.29
CA LEU A 240 -22.96 -12.01 -1.90
C LEU A 240 -23.96 -11.47 -0.85
N ASN A 241 -24.28 -10.17 -0.95
CA ASN A 241 -25.39 -9.56 -0.21
C ASN A 241 -26.66 -9.64 -1.05
N LYS A 242 -27.84 -9.59 -0.43
CA LYS A 242 -29.15 -9.61 -1.12
C LYS A 242 -29.22 -8.62 -2.27
N GLU A 243 -28.74 -7.39 -2.05
CA GLU A 243 -28.71 -6.33 -3.07
C GLU A 243 -27.82 -6.70 -4.27
N LEU A 244 -26.64 -7.28 -4.01
CA LEU A 244 -25.71 -7.68 -5.07
C LEU A 244 -26.26 -8.88 -5.85
N THR A 245 -26.90 -9.83 -5.16
CA THR A 245 -27.56 -10.98 -5.77
C THR A 245 -28.68 -10.52 -6.71
N SER A 246 -29.60 -9.67 -6.24
CA SER A 246 -30.70 -9.15 -7.07
C SER A 246 -30.20 -8.35 -8.27
N LEU A 247 -29.11 -7.59 -8.10
CA LEU A 247 -28.50 -6.84 -9.21
C LEU A 247 -27.89 -7.80 -10.24
N LEU A 248 -27.18 -8.86 -9.82
CA LEU A 248 -26.62 -9.82 -10.77
C LEU A 248 -27.72 -10.63 -11.49
N GLU A 249 -28.77 -11.03 -10.80
CA GLU A 249 -29.92 -11.77 -11.36
C GLU A 249 -30.66 -10.97 -12.43
N GLN A 250 -30.92 -9.68 -12.18
CA GLN A 250 -31.62 -8.79 -13.12
C GLN A 250 -30.97 -8.75 -14.51
N TYR A 251 -29.64 -8.88 -14.57
CA TYR A 251 -28.89 -8.78 -15.82
C TYR A 251 -28.41 -10.13 -16.36
N ASP A 252 -28.48 -11.20 -15.55
CA ASP A 252 -28.35 -12.57 -16.04
C ASP A 252 -29.53 -12.99 -16.91
N GLU A 253 -30.73 -12.53 -16.58
CA GLU A 253 -31.94 -12.78 -17.36
C GLU A 253 -32.00 -11.94 -18.65
N SER A 254 -31.18 -10.89 -18.76
CA SER A 254 -31.04 -10.10 -20.00
C SER A 254 -30.21 -10.80 -21.08
N ALA A 255 -29.65 -11.99 -20.82
CA ALA A 255 -28.89 -12.77 -21.80
C ALA A 255 -29.76 -13.73 -22.66
N ALA A 256 -31.08 -13.85 -22.43
CA ALA A 256 -32.04 -14.49 -23.35
C ALA A 256 -33.49 -14.06 -23.01
N PRO A 257 -34.39 -13.79 -23.98
CA PRO A 257 -34.45 -14.39 -25.32
C PRO A 257 -34.66 -13.37 -26.47
N ALA A 258 -33.79 -13.41 -27.49
CA ALA A 258 -34.06 -12.79 -28.79
C ALA A 258 -33.62 -13.72 -29.93
N SER A 259 -34.15 -14.95 -29.95
CA SER A 259 -34.17 -15.83 -31.14
C SER A 259 -34.85 -17.17 -30.78
N ALA A 260 -36.14 -17.13 -30.50
CA ALA A 260 -37.01 -18.32 -30.60
C ALA A 260 -38.42 -17.86 -30.98
N ALA A 261 -38.52 -17.11 -32.08
CA ALA A 261 -39.76 -16.96 -32.81
C ALA A 261 -39.77 -18.07 -33.87
N ALA A 262 -40.22 -19.25 -33.46
CA ALA A 262 -40.84 -20.17 -34.40
C ALA A 262 -42.21 -19.59 -34.78
N PRO A 263 -42.56 -19.52 -36.07
CA PRO A 263 -43.94 -19.69 -36.47
C PRO A 263 -44.12 -21.13 -36.94
N GLU A 264 -45.09 -21.80 -36.31
CA GLU A 264 -45.74 -22.98 -36.84
C GLU A 264 -46.39 -22.65 -38.20
N ALA A 265 -46.25 -23.56 -39.15
CA ALA A 265 -47.13 -23.67 -40.32
C ALA A 265 -47.19 -25.14 -40.73
N ASP A 266 -48.35 -25.73 -40.50
CA ASP A 266 -48.79 -27.06 -40.92
C ASP A 266 -49.16 -27.12 -42.42
N GLU A 267 -49.19 -28.37 -42.94
CA GLU A 267 -49.93 -28.88 -44.13
C GLU A 267 -49.39 -28.47 -45.53
N GLU A 268 -49.25 -29.28 -46.59
CA GLU A 268 -49.71 -30.60 -47.09
C GLU A 268 -48.65 -31.01 -48.17
N GLY A 269 -48.29 -32.28 -48.39
CA GLY A 269 -48.95 -33.14 -49.40
C GLY A 269 -48.07 -33.38 -50.66
N ASP A 270 -48.03 -34.65 -51.07
CA ASP A 270 -47.68 -35.24 -52.38
C ASP A 270 -46.29 -35.78 -52.75
N GLU A 271 -46.40 -36.99 -53.32
CA GLU A 271 -45.45 -38.01 -53.72
C GLU A 271 -44.76 -37.70 -55.06
N GLU A 272 -43.53 -38.18 -55.29
CA GLU A 272 -43.19 -39.07 -56.43
C GLU A 272 -41.70 -39.49 -56.43
N GLN A 273 -41.49 -40.78 -56.70
CA GLN A 273 -40.22 -41.47 -56.95
C GLN A 273 -39.57 -41.03 -58.27
N VAL A 274 -38.22 -41.00 -58.37
CA VAL A 274 -37.49 -41.65 -59.49
C VAL A 274 -36.03 -42.03 -59.09
N VAL A 275 -35.79 -43.34 -59.12
CA VAL A 275 -34.63 -44.19 -59.47
C VAL A 275 -33.30 -43.58 -60.01
N ALA A 276 -32.15 -44.12 -59.55
CA ALA A 276 -31.02 -44.68 -60.33
C ALA A 276 -29.79 -44.93 -59.40
N GLU A 277 -29.44 -46.19 -59.09
CA GLU A 277 -28.30 -46.98 -59.64
C GLU A 277 -26.92 -46.30 -59.46
N ALA A 278 -26.12 -46.76 -58.50
CA ALA A 278 -25.14 -47.87 -58.59
C ALA A 278 -23.81 -47.43 -59.24
N ASP A 279 -22.74 -47.38 -58.43
CA ASP A 279 -21.45 -47.91 -58.89
C ASP A 279 -20.60 -48.38 -57.71
N GLU A 280 -19.88 -49.46 -57.99
CA GLU A 280 -19.23 -50.42 -57.13
C GLU A 280 -17.72 -50.36 -57.46
N SER A 281 -16.85 -50.28 -56.45
CA SER A 281 -15.47 -50.84 -56.45
C SER A 281 -14.69 -50.25 -55.27
N ASP A 282 -14.32 -51.04 -54.25
CA ASP A 282 -13.31 -52.11 -54.15
C ASP A 282 -11.84 -51.64 -54.02
N LYS A 283 -11.14 -52.38 -53.13
CA LYS A 283 -9.71 -52.45 -52.77
C LYS A 283 -9.26 -51.58 -51.58
N GLU A 284 -9.00 -52.14 -50.40
CA GLU A 284 -7.97 -53.13 -49.95
C GLU A 284 -6.51 -52.62 -49.95
N GLU A 285 -5.76 -53.20 -49.02
CA GLU A 285 -4.34 -53.05 -48.64
C GLU A 285 -4.02 -51.88 -47.67
N ASP A 286 -3.85 -52.09 -46.36
CA ASP A 286 -2.92 -52.97 -45.61
C ASP A 286 -1.46 -52.43 -45.64
N GLY A 287 -0.86 -52.22 -44.47
CA GLY A 287 0.43 -51.52 -44.37
C GLY A 287 0.88 -51.13 -42.96
N ASP A 288 1.31 -52.16 -42.23
CA ASP A 288 2.00 -52.20 -40.93
C ASP A 288 3.31 -51.35 -40.85
N ALA A 289 3.84 -51.27 -39.63
CA ALA A 289 5.21 -50.95 -39.18
C ALA A 289 5.49 -49.49 -38.75
N LYS A 290 5.56 -49.17 -37.44
CA LYS A 290 6.58 -49.53 -36.43
C LYS A 290 7.90 -48.74 -36.56
N LYS A 291 8.26 -48.09 -35.44
CA LYS A 291 9.59 -47.87 -34.85
C LYS A 291 10.39 -46.58 -35.08
N ASP A 292 10.83 -46.07 -33.92
CA ASP A 292 12.11 -45.44 -33.59
C ASP A 292 12.37 -43.97 -33.99
N ALA A 293 12.26 -43.07 -33.01
CA ALA A 293 13.30 -42.11 -32.60
C ALA A 293 13.00 -41.58 -31.19
#